data_AF-A0A7J7M190-F1
#
_entry.id   AF-A0A7J7M190-F1
#
_cell.length_a   1.000
_cell.length_b   1.000
_cell.length_c   1.000
_cell.angle_alpha   90.00
_cell.angle_beta   90.00
_cell.angle_gamma   90.00
#
_symmetry.space_group_name_H-M   'P 1'
#
loop_
_entity.id
_entity.type
_entity.pdbx_description
1 polymer ?
#
loop_
_entity_poly.entity_id
_entity_poly.type
_entity_poly.pdbx_seq_one_letter_code
_entity_poly.pdbx_strand_id
1 'polypeptide(L)'
;MEVGIDGCLYIEFEYNKSKYHLKDVIIVKIHFLLVRIKIKNMELEIRRCESIISRVNAYVETETLVKFELMNSTLVREESIPIRLFLRPYELTPTYCKINNKFNIKYYLNLVLVDEEDQRYLKQQEITVYYLLETT
;
A
#
# COMPACT_ATOMS: atom_id res chain seq x y z
N MET A 1 -9.21 6.12 -2.84
CA MET A 1 -8.08 6.97 -2.39
C MET A 1 -7.62 7.79 -3.58
N GLU A 2 -7.43 9.09 -3.42
CA GLU A 2 -7.00 9.96 -4.52
C GLU A 2 -5.54 10.40 -4.34
N VAL A 3 -4.79 10.36 -5.44
CA VAL A 3 -3.41 10.85 -5.55
C VAL A 3 -3.40 11.91 -6.63
N GLY A 4 -3.19 13.15 -6.22
CA GLY A 4 -3.25 14.30 -7.12
C GLY A 4 -2.04 15.20 -6.94
N ILE A 5 -1.35 15.52 -8.03
CA ILE A 5 -0.50 16.70 -8.15
C ILE A 5 -1.34 17.71 -8.92
N ASP A 6 -1.57 18.88 -8.33
CA ASP A 6 -2.47 19.87 -8.89
C ASP A 6 -2.08 20.22 -10.33
N GLY A 7 -3.05 20.13 -11.24
CA GLY A 7 -2.88 20.37 -12.67
C GLY A 7 -2.01 19.37 -13.45
N CYS A 8 -1.39 18.36 -12.83
CA CYS A 8 -0.36 17.52 -13.44
C CYS A 8 -0.67 16.01 -13.46
N LEU A 9 -1.14 15.46 -12.34
CA LEU A 9 -1.42 14.03 -12.21
C LEU A 9 -2.63 13.86 -11.33
N TYR A 10 -3.62 13.07 -11.76
CA TYR A 10 -4.77 12.71 -10.95
C TYR A 10 -5.07 11.24 -11.17
N ILE A 11 -4.86 10.46 -10.11
CA ILE A 11 -5.05 9.02 -10.07
C ILE A 11 -6.05 8.69 -8.97
N GLU A 12 -7.05 7.91 -9.34
CA GLU A 12 -7.96 7.29 -8.40
C GLU A 12 -7.53 5.83 -8.15
N PHE A 13 -7.37 5.52 -6.87
CA PHE A 13 -6.95 4.21 -6.39
C PHE A 13 -8.10 3.59 -5.58
N GLU A 14 -8.80 2.64 -6.20
CA GLU A 14 -9.92 1.91 -5.63
C GLU A 14 -9.43 0.58 -5.06
N TYR A 15 -9.86 0.24 -3.85
CA TYR A 15 -9.61 -1.05 -3.21
C TYR A 15 -10.92 -1.62 -2.70
N ASN A 16 -11.06 -2.95 -2.75
CA ASN A 16 -12.32 -3.60 -2.41
C ASN A 16 -12.66 -3.58 -0.91
N LYS A 17 -11.66 -3.58 -0.02
CA LYS A 17 -11.84 -3.63 1.45
C LYS A 17 -10.77 -2.82 2.19
N SER A 18 -11.03 -2.51 3.47
CA SER A 18 -10.02 -1.97 4.39
C SER A 18 -9.46 -3.04 5.35
N LYS A 19 -10.12 -4.21 5.43
CA LYS A 19 -9.73 -5.33 6.29
C LYS A 19 -9.57 -6.60 5.44
N TYR A 20 -8.45 -7.28 5.61
CA TYR A 20 -8.10 -8.47 4.83
C TYR A 20 -7.70 -9.62 5.74
N HIS A 21 -8.14 -10.81 5.39
CA HIS A 21 -7.60 -12.02 5.98
C HIS A 21 -6.16 -12.25 5.50
N LEU A 22 -5.32 -12.91 6.30
CA LEU A 22 -3.93 -13.21 5.93
C LEU A 22 -3.77 -14.00 4.62
N LYS A 23 -4.81 -14.75 4.25
CA LYS A 23 -4.87 -15.51 2.99
C LYS A 23 -5.78 -14.86 1.94
N ASP A 24 -6.29 -13.66 2.18
CA ASP A 24 -7.20 -12.95 1.26
C ASP A 24 -6.44 -12.45 0.03
N VAL A 25 -7.21 -11.90 -0.92
CA VAL A 25 -6.69 -11.22 -2.10
C VAL A 25 -7.11 -9.76 -2.04
N ILE A 26 -6.13 -8.86 -2.09
CA ILE A 26 -6.39 -7.44 -2.25
C ILE A 26 -6.69 -7.21 -3.74
N ILE A 27 -7.88 -6.72 -4.03
CA ILE A 27 -8.29 -6.35 -5.38
C ILE A 27 -8.27 -4.84 -5.45
N VAL A 28 -7.44 -4.33 -6.34
CA VAL A 28 -7.23 -2.90 -6.55
C VAL A 28 -7.53 -2.56 -8.00
N LYS A 29 -8.07 -1.37 -8.22
CA LYS A 29 -8.20 -0.78 -9.54
C LYS A 29 -7.65 0.63 -9.52
N ILE A 30 -6.76 0.91 -10.45
CA ILE A 30 -6.14 2.23 -10.61
C ILE A 30 -6.73 2.88 -11.84
N HIS A 31 -7.20 4.11 -11.69
CA HIS A 31 -7.82 4.92 -12.72
C HIS A 31 -6.98 6.18 -12.97
N PHE A 32 -6.51 6.37 -14.20
CA PHE A 32 -5.71 7.53 -14.60
C PHE A 32 -6.60 8.60 -15.21
N LEU A 33 -7.05 9.53 -14.37
CA LEU A 33 -8.00 10.58 -14.77
C LEU A 33 -7.29 11.74 -15.49
N LEU A 34 -6.10 12.10 -15.02
CA LEU A 34 -5.23 13.10 -15.63
C LEU A 34 -3.77 12.66 -15.55
N VAL A 35 -3.06 12.64 -16.66
CA VAL A 35 -1.62 12.35 -16.72
C VAL A 35 -0.99 13.38 -17.66
N ARG A 36 -0.29 14.37 -17.11
CA ARG A 36 0.49 15.37 -17.87
C ARG A 36 2.00 15.27 -17.62
N ILE A 37 2.41 14.48 -16.63
CA ILE A 37 3.80 14.15 -16.36
C ILE A 37 4.06 12.73 -16.85
N LYS A 38 5.24 12.49 -17.43
CA LYS A 38 5.66 11.15 -17.81
C LYS A 38 6.14 10.37 -16.60
N ILE A 39 5.47 9.26 -16.33
CA ILE A 39 5.82 8.32 -15.26
C ILE A 39 6.83 7.33 -15.82
N LYS A 40 7.96 7.19 -15.13
CA LYS A 40 9.04 6.23 -15.42
C LYS A 40 8.72 4.87 -14.82
N ASN A 41 8.46 4.83 -13.51
CA ASN A 41 8.13 3.60 -12.79
C ASN A 41 6.90 3.80 -11.91
N MET A 42 6.12 2.74 -11.78
CA MET A 42 5.01 2.67 -10.83
C MET A 42 5.06 1.36 -10.07
N GLU A 43 4.91 1.43 -8.75
CA GLU A 43 5.09 0.30 -7.85
C GLU A 43 4.03 0.34 -6.75
N LEU A 44 3.56 -0.84 -6.35
CA LEU A 44 2.68 -1.03 -5.21
C LEU A 44 3.40 -1.88 -4.17
N GLU A 45 3.48 -1.36 -2.96
CA GLU A 45 4.20 -2.00 -1.86
C GLU A 45 3.26 -2.34 -0.71
N ILE A 46 3.55 -3.44 -0.01
CA ILE A 46 3.01 -3.70 1.33
C ILE A 46 4.11 -3.40 2.33
N ARG A 47 3.86 -2.42 3.19
CA ARG A 47 4.79 -2.03 4.25
C ARG A 47 4.24 -2.42 5.61
N ARG A 48 5.12 -2.97 6.44
CA ARG A 48 4.86 -3.21 7.87
C ARG A 48 5.55 -2.13 8.66
N CYS A 49 4.81 -1.51 9.57
CA CYS A 49 5.33 -0.56 10.54
C CYS A 49 5.16 -1.17 11.93
N GLU A 50 6.27 -1.50 12.56
CA GLU A 50 6.31 -1.95 13.94
C GLU A 50 6.76 -0.78 14.81
N SER A 51 5.99 -0.43 15.83
CA SER A 51 6.50 0.51 16.83
C SER A 51 6.42 -0.02 18.23
N ILE A 52 7.53 0.12 18.94
CA ILE A 52 7.73 -0.31 20.30
C ILE A 52 7.71 0.95 21.16
N ILE A 53 6.74 1.01 22.06
CA ILE A 53 6.55 2.11 22.99
C ILE A 53 7.00 1.61 24.36
N SER A 54 8.21 2.02 24.76
CA SER A 54 8.66 1.90 26.15
C SER A 54 8.35 3.20 26.89
N ARG A 55 8.36 3.16 28.23
CA ARG A 55 8.09 4.34 29.07
C ARG A 55 9.07 5.49 28.85
N VAL A 56 10.26 5.19 28.32
CA VAL A 56 11.36 6.14 28.16
C VAL A 56 11.65 6.42 26.68
N ASN A 57 11.50 5.42 25.81
CA ASN A 57 11.86 5.50 24.40
C ASN A 57 10.75 4.95 23.50
N ALA A 58 10.55 5.57 22.34
CA ALA A 58 9.73 5.04 21.26
C ALA A 58 10.64 4.65 20.08
N TYR A 59 10.50 3.42 19.60
CA TYR A 59 11.20 2.92 18.41
C TYR A 59 10.16 2.61 17.33
N VAL A 60 10.42 3.04 16.10
CA VAL A 60 9.57 2.78 14.94
C VAL A 60 10.43 2.17 13.85
N GLU A 61 10.09 0.96 13.44
CA GLU A 61 10.73 0.24 12.34
C GLU A 61 9.72 0.07 11.22
N THR A 62 10.12 0.41 9.99
CA THR A 62 9.26 0.23 8.82
C THR A 62 9.98 -0.61 7.79
N GLU A 63 9.37 -1.73 7.43
CA GLU A 63 9.89 -2.70 6.47
C GLU A 63 8.95 -2.81 5.27
N THR A 64 9.53 -2.92 4.07
CA THR A 64 8.77 -3.24 2.85
C THR A 64 8.77 -4.75 2.66
N LEU A 65 7.62 -5.38 2.90
CA LEU A 65 7.47 -6.84 2.81
C LEU A 65 7.27 -7.32 1.38
N VAL A 66 6.57 -6.50 0.59
CA VAL A 66 6.22 -6.83 -0.79
C VAL A 66 6.44 -5.61 -1.64
N LYS A 67 7.04 -5.82 -2.81
CA LYS A 67 7.15 -4.84 -3.87
C LYS A 67 6.57 -5.44 -5.15
N PHE A 68 5.56 -4.79 -5.71
CA PHE A 68 4.90 -5.20 -6.94
C PHE A 68 5.07 -4.10 -7.98
N GLU A 69 5.89 -4.36 -8.99
CA GLU A 69 6.12 -3.43 -10.09
C GLU A 69 4.91 -3.45 -11.02
N LEU A 70 4.22 -2.31 -11.10
CA LEU A 70 3.00 -2.18 -11.88
C LEU A 70 3.29 -1.84 -13.33
N MET A 71 4.35 -1.07 -13.58
CA MET A 71 4.57 -0.49 -14.89
C MET A 71 5.99 0.04 -15.08
N ASN A 72 6.52 -0.17 -16.29
CA ASN A 72 7.83 0.29 -16.78
C ASN A 72 7.75 1.12 -18.08
N SER A 73 6.57 1.64 -18.44
CA SER A 73 6.31 2.35 -19.71
C SER A 73 5.34 3.52 -19.56
N THR A 74 5.08 4.26 -20.64
CA THR A 74 4.19 5.43 -20.64
C THR A 74 2.70 5.06 -20.55
N LEU A 75 1.95 5.76 -19.69
CA LEU A 75 0.49 5.66 -19.55
C LEU A 75 -0.23 6.61 -20.47
N VAL A 76 -1.41 6.19 -20.93
CA VAL A 76 -2.34 7.06 -21.64
C VAL A 76 -3.44 7.52 -20.68
N ARG A 77 -3.96 8.73 -20.91
CA ARG A 77 -5.11 9.25 -20.15
C ARG A 77 -6.31 8.31 -20.30
N GLU A 78 -7.09 8.16 -19.23
CA GLU A 78 -8.31 7.34 -19.14
C GLU A 78 -8.07 5.82 -19.13
N GLU A 79 -6.82 5.37 -19.00
CA GLU A 79 -6.52 3.96 -18.77
C GLU A 79 -6.87 3.53 -17.34
N SER A 80 -7.11 2.22 -17.18
CA SER A 80 -7.26 1.62 -15.86
C SER A 80 -6.50 0.31 -15.74
N ILE A 81 -5.81 0.12 -14.62
CA ILE A 81 -5.01 -1.07 -14.34
C ILE A 81 -5.68 -1.84 -13.20
N PRO A 82 -6.22 -3.05 -13.46
CA PRO A 82 -6.68 -3.95 -12.42
C PRO A 82 -5.49 -4.71 -11.81
N ILE A 83 -5.44 -4.78 -10.48
CA ILE A 83 -4.36 -5.43 -9.73
C ILE A 83 -4.98 -6.42 -8.76
N ARG A 84 -4.39 -7.61 -8.70
CA ARG A 84 -4.75 -8.67 -7.74
C ARG A 84 -3.51 -9.08 -6.97
N LEU A 85 -3.47 -8.73 -5.69
CA LEU A 85 -2.36 -9.04 -4.80
C LEU A 85 -2.80 -10.12 -3.82
N PHE A 86 -2.24 -11.31 -3.97
CA PHE A 86 -2.51 -12.47 -3.10
C PHE A 86 -1.68 -12.36 -1.83
N LEU A 87 -2.32 -12.40 -0.65
CA LEU A 87 -1.62 -12.27 0.63
C LEU A 87 -1.02 -13.59 1.13
N ARG A 88 -1.57 -14.72 0.70
CA ARG A 88 -1.15 -16.07 1.10
C ARG A 88 0.35 -16.39 0.98
N PRO A 89 1.09 -15.99 -0.08
CA PRO A 89 2.52 -16.30 -0.18
C PRO A 89 3.40 -15.47 0.75
N TYR A 90 2.87 -14.42 1.37
CA TYR A 90 3.62 -13.54 2.24
C TYR A 90 3.43 -13.92 3.71
N GLU A 91 4.53 -13.92 4.47
CA GLU A 91 4.52 -14.21 5.91
C GLU A 91 4.04 -12.99 6.72
N LEU A 92 2.79 -12.60 6.48
CA LEU A 92 2.14 -11.53 7.20
C LEU A 92 1.70 -12.01 8.59
N THR A 93 1.64 -11.07 9.54
CA THR A 93 1.01 -11.27 10.84
C THR A 93 -0.23 -10.37 10.92
N PRO A 94 -1.13 -10.58 11.89
CA PRO A 94 -2.25 -9.69 12.12
C PRO A 94 -1.79 -8.28 12.47
N THR A 95 -2.66 -7.31 12.21
CA THR A 95 -2.51 -5.98 12.78
C THR A 95 -2.68 -6.05 14.29
N TYR A 96 -1.67 -5.60 15.01
CA TYR A 96 -1.67 -5.55 16.47
C TYR A 96 -1.74 -4.10 16.94
N CYS A 97 -2.84 -3.74 17.60
CA CYS A 97 -3.04 -2.40 18.13
C CYS A 97 -2.79 -2.38 19.64
N LYS A 98 -1.76 -1.65 20.09
CA LYS A 98 -1.47 -1.36 21.51
C LYS A 98 -1.42 -2.61 22.40
N ILE A 99 -0.66 -3.63 21.99
CA ILE A 99 -0.52 -4.84 22.80
C ILE A 99 0.21 -4.50 24.10
N ASN A 100 -0.50 -4.60 25.22
CA ASN A 100 -0.03 -4.26 26.56
C ASN A 100 0.61 -2.85 26.66
N ASN A 101 0.20 -1.91 25.80
CA ASN A 101 0.82 -0.60 25.61
C ASN A 101 2.33 -0.62 25.31
N LYS A 102 2.87 -1.76 24.86
CA LYS A 102 4.30 -1.94 24.59
C LYS A 102 4.66 -1.90 23.12
N PHE A 103 3.79 -2.39 22.24
CA PHE A 103 4.06 -2.34 20.81
C PHE A 103 2.78 -2.29 19.96
N ASN A 104 2.94 -1.89 18.71
CA ASN A 104 1.94 -2.00 17.66
C ASN A 104 2.58 -2.48 16.35
N ILE A 105 1.78 -3.16 15.55
CA ILE A 105 2.13 -3.61 14.20
C ILE A 105 1.02 -3.18 13.27
N LYS A 106 1.35 -2.34 12.29
CA LYS A 106 0.43 -1.80 11.29
C LYS A 106 0.90 -2.15 9.89
N TYR A 107 -0.06 -2.28 8.98
CA TYR A 107 0.18 -2.56 7.57
C TYR A 107 -0.31 -1.42 6.69
N TYR A 108 0.45 -1.10 5.66
CA TYR A 108 0.15 -0.04 4.71
C TYR A 108 0.29 -0.55 3.29
N LEU A 109 -0.70 -0.24 2.44
CA LEU A 109 -0.54 -0.22 0.99
C LEU A 109 0.11 1.10 0.62
N ASN A 110 1.28 1.04 0.00
CA ASN A 110 2.04 2.20 -0.41
C ASN A 110 2.14 2.21 -1.94
N LEU A 111 1.50 3.17 -2.58
CA LEU A 111 1.64 3.41 -4.00
C LEU A 111 2.80 4.38 -4.23
N VAL A 112 3.78 3.95 -5.02
CA VAL A 112 4.98 4.70 -5.35
C VAL A 112 5.00 4.98 -6.85
N LEU A 113 5.16 6.25 -7.21
CA LEU A 113 5.26 6.72 -8.57
C LEU A 113 6.59 7.47 -8.71
N VAL A 114 7.33 7.19 -9.77
CA VAL A 114 8.58 7.87 -10.12
C VAL A 114 8.44 8.46 -11.51
N ASP A 115 8.71 9.75 -11.67
CA ASP A 115 8.70 10.41 -12.98
C ASP A 115 10.06 10.33 -13.70
N GLU A 116 10.14 10.86 -14.92
CA GLU A 116 11.39 10.91 -15.70
C GLU A 116 12.47 11.79 -15.07
N GLU A 117 12.12 12.71 -14.16
CA GLU A 117 13.05 13.56 -13.42
C GLU A 117 13.50 12.92 -12.09
N ASP A 118 13.20 11.64 -11.90
CA ASP A 118 13.46 10.86 -10.68
C ASP A 118 12.77 11.43 -9.41
N GLN A 119 11.74 12.27 -9.57
CA GLN A 119 10.91 12.71 -8.46
C GLN A 119 9.97 11.58 -8.02
N ARG A 120 9.82 11.41 -6.70
CA ARG A 120 9.03 10.31 -6.11
C ARG A 120 7.76 10.85 -5.47
N TYR A 121 6.62 10.32 -5.89
CA TYR A 121 5.32 10.59 -5.31
C TYR A 121 4.84 9.34 -4.58
N LEU A 122 4.47 9.50 -3.31
CA LEU A 122 4.05 8.40 -2.46
C LEU A 122 2.65 8.66 -1.93
N LYS A 123 1.82 7.61 -1.92
CA LYS A 123 0.55 7.61 -1.20
C LYS A 123 0.39 6.33 -0.40
N GLN A 124 0.12 6.50 0.89
CA GLN A 124 -0.03 5.41 1.83
C GLN A 124 -1.48 5.30 2.31
N GLN A 125 -1.97 4.07 2.39
CA GLN A 125 -3.27 3.72 2.97
C GLN A 125 -3.08 2.61 4.00
N GLU A 126 -3.58 2.83 5.22
CA GLU A 126 -3.58 1.80 6.26
C GLU A 126 -4.55 0.67 5.90
N ILE A 127 -4.11 -0.58 6.03
CA ILE A 127 -4.92 -1.79 5.92
C ILE A 127 -4.88 -2.57 7.22
N THR A 128 -6.00 -3.19 7.57
CA THR A 128 -6.07 -4.11 8.72
C THR A 128 -5.95 -5.54 8.24
N VAL A 129 -5.04 -6.31 8.82
CA VAL A 129 -4.84 -7.73 8.52
C VAL A 129 -5.28 -8.56 9.73
N TYR A 130 -6.03 -9.65 9.52
CA TYR A 130 -6.56 -10.48 10.62
C TYR A 130 -6.48 -12.00 10.33
N TYR A 131 -6.45 -12.81 11.41
CA TYR A 131 -6.74 -14.25 11.34
C TYR A 131 -8.26 -14.47 11.43
N LEU A 132 -8.81 -15.36 10.61
CA LEU A 132 -10.09 -16.00 10.93
C LEU A 132 -9.79 -17.10 11.95
N LEU A 133 -10.57 -17.13 13.03
CA LEU A 133 -10.75 -18.39 13.75
C LEU A 133 -11.54 -19.29 12.80
N GLU A 134 -10.93 -20.40 12.36
CA GLU A 134 -11.68 -21.46 11.71
C GLU A 134 -12.77 -21.87 12.71
N THR A 135 -14.02 -21.59 12.36
CA THR A 135 -15.17 -22.06 13.12
C THR A 135 -15.28 -23.54 12.79
N THR A 136 -14.77 -24.36 13.71
CA THR A 136 -14.89 -25.83 13.67
C THR A 136 -16.35 -26.24 13.70
#